data_AF-A0A931G224-F1
#
_entry.id   AF-A0A931G224-F1
#
_cell.length_a   1.000
_cell.length_b   1.000
_cell.length_c   1.000
_cell.angle_alpha   90.00
_cell.angle_beta   90.00
_cell.angle_gamma   90.00
#
_symmetry.space_group_name_H-M   'P 1'
#
loop_
_entity.id
_entity.type
_entity.pdbx_description
1 polymer ?
#
loop_
_entity_poly.entity_id
_entity_poly.type
_entity_poly.pdbx_seq_one_letter_code
_entity_poly.pdbx_strand_id
1 'polypeptide(L)' 'MTDERTGRRAADLLPEETASGSADPRAQAEAILADSDEREDDPGAAPDSFLERRRSDETVYPDNNPR' A
#
# COMPACT_ATOMS: atom_id res chain seq x y z
N MET A 1 -12.65 4.11 15.33
CA MET A 1 -12.62 3.51 13.97
C MET A 1 -11.31 2.75 13.69
N THR A 2 -10.20 3.05 14.37
CA THR A 2 -8.87 2.42 14.17
C THR A 2 -8.77 0.96 14.63
N ASP A 3 -9.48 0.59 15.71
CA ASP A 3 -9.37 -0.73 16.33
C ASP A 3 -9.93 -1.87 15.45
N GLU A 4 -11.07 -1.63 14.78
CA GLU A 4 -11.69 -2.59 13.86
C GLU A 4 -10.84 -2.79 12.60
N ARG A 5 -10.31 -1.70 12.02
CA ARG A 5 -9.44 -1.73 10.83
C ARG A 5 -8.16 -2.51 11.12
N THR A 6 -7.56 -2.26 12.28
CA THR A 6 -6.40 -3.00 12.78
C THR A 6 -6.72 -4.47 12.97
N GLY A 7 -7.83 -4.79 13.65
CA GLY A 7 -8.26 -6.17 13.88
C GLY A 7 -8.47 -6.96 12.58
N ARG A 8 -9.06 -6.33 11.55
CA ARG A 8 -9.25 -6.94 10.24
C ARG A 8 -7.91 -7.22 9.55
N ARG A 9 -7.01 -6.24 9.47
CA ARG A 9 -5.68 -6.43 8.85
C ARG A 9 -4.82 -7.47 9.58
N ALA A 10 -4.91 -7.52 10.90
CA ALA A 10 -4.21 -8.51 11.72
C ALA A 10 -4.77 -9.93 11.55
N ALA A 11 -6.04 -10.07 11.20
CA ALA A 11 -6.68 -11.37 10.91
C ALA A 11 -6.37 -11.86 9.48
N ASP A 12 -6.27 -10.93 8.53
CA ASP A 12 -5.99 -11.23 7.11
C ASP A 12 -4.47 -11.22 6.84
N LEU A 13 -3.73 -12.12 7.50
CA LEU A 13 -2.29 -12.28 7.27
C LEU A 13 -2.00 -12.85 5.88
N LEU A 14 -0.95 -12.34 5.25
CA LEU A 14 -0.43 -12.92 4.01
C LEU A 14 0.19 -14.30 4.27
N PRO A 15 0.26 -15.19 3.26
CA PRO A 15 0.93 -16.48 3.40
C PRO A 15 2.37 -16.36 3.91
N GLU A 16 3.09 -15.32 3.47
CA GLU A 16 4.47 -15.04 3.88
C GLU A 16 4.55 -14.62 5.36
N GLU A 17 3.59 -13.82 5.84
CA GLU A 17 3.51 -13.38 7.24
C GLU A 17 3.16 -14.54 8.17
N THR A 18 2.32 -15.46 7.68
CA THR A 18 1.96 -16.69 8.39
C THR A 18 3.14 -17.66 8.45
N ALA A 19 3.85 -17.84 7.33
CA ALA A 19 5.00 -18.73 7.23
C ALA A 19 6.18 -18.26 8.09
N SER A 20 6.39 -16.95 8.19
CA SER A 20 7.42 -16.34 9.03
C SER A 20 7.02 -16.28 10.50
N GLY A 21 5.72 -16.33 10.79
CA GLY A 21 5.14 -16.17 12.12
C GLY A 21 5.31 -14.74 12.62
N SER A 22 4.39 -13.84 12.25
CA SER A 22 4.37 -12.50 12.83
C SER A 22 4.21 -12.60 14.36
N ALA A 23 5.18 -12.07 15.11
CA ALA A 23 5.23 -12.17 16.57
C ALA A 23 4.07 -11.43 17.25
N ASP A 24 3.58 -10.37 16.61
CA ASP A 24 2.38 -9.64 17.00
C ASP A 24 1.70 -9.07 15.74
N PRO A 25 0.75 -9.82 15.15
CA PRO A 25 -0.02 -9.38 13.98
C PRO A 25 -0.74 -8.05 14.18
N ARG A 26 -1.15 -7.74 15.43
CA ARG A 26 -1.90 -6.52 15.73
C ARG A 26 -0.97 -5.31 15.73
N ALA A 27 0.16 -5.41 16.43
CA ALA A 27 1.17 -4.34 16.42
C ALA A 27 1.71 -4.08 15.01
N GLN A 28 1.92 -5.14 14.21
CA GLN A 28 2.32 -4.99 12.81
C GLN A 28 1.24 -4.29 11.99
N ALA A 29 -0.03 -4.67 12.15
CA ALA A 29 -1.16 -4.03 11.47
C ALA A 29 -1.28 -2.54 11.83
N GLU A 30 -1.13 -2.17 13.11
CA GLU A 30 -1.17 -0.77 13.56
C GLU A 30 -0.07 0.06 12.88
N ALA A 31 1.17 -0.46 12.86
CA ALA A 31 2.30 0.23 12.24
C ALA A 31 2.10 0.44 10.73
N ILE A 32 1.65 -0.59 10.01
CA ILE A 32 1.39 -0.51 8.56
C ILE A 32 0.28 0.49 8.25
N LEU A 33 -0.81 0.46 9.02
CA LEU A 33 -1.95 1.35 8.78
C LEU A 33 -1.58 2.80 9.10
N ALA A 34 -0.83 3.06 10.16
CA ALA A 34 -0.35 4.39 10.48
C ALA A 34 0.55 4.97 9.38
N ASP A 35 1.52 4.19 8.88
CA ASP A 35 2.39 4.57 7.76
C ASP A 35 1.60 4.76 6.45
N SER A 36 0.54 3.98 6.24
CA SER A 36 -0.32 4.12 5.06
C SER A 36 -1.16 5.38 5.11
N ASP A 37 -1.75 5.67 6.27
CA ASP A 37 -2.56 6.88 6.48
C ASP A 37 -1.68 8.14 6.31
N GLU A 38 -0.45 8.12 6.83
CA GLU A 38 0.50 9.24 6.65
C GLU A 38 0.83 9.49 5.17
N ARG A 39 1.08 8.44 4.38
CA ARG A 39 1.39 8.57 2.94
C ARG A 39 0.19 8.88 2.07
N GLU A 40 -1.02 8.54 2.53
CA GLU A 40 -2.26 8.92 1.86
C GLU A 40 -2.54 10.42 2.02
N ASP A 41 -2.30 10.97 3.22
CA ASP A 41 -2.45 12.40 3.51
C ASP A 41 -1.29 13.25 2.95
N ASP A 42 -0.05 12.74 3.02
CA ASP A 42 1.15 13.40 2.48
C ASP A 42 1.92 12.47 1.52
N PRO A 43 1.81 12.69 0.19
CA PRO A 43 2.58 11.94 -0.81
C PRO A 43 4.11 12.04 -0.62
N GLY A 44 4.61 13.00 0.16
CA GLY A 44 6.02 13.17 0.52
C GLY A 44 6.47 12.42 1.77
N ALA A 45 5.56 11.80 2.53
CA ALA A 45 5.86 11.12 3.79
C ALA A 45 6.77 9.88 3.65
N ALA A 46 6.92 9.35 2.42
CA ALA A 46 7.92 8.35 2.09
C ALA A 46 9.02 8.96 1.19
N PRO A 47 10.05 9.59 1.75
CA PRO A 47 11.08 10.31 0.98
C PRO A 47 11.94 9.38 0.11
N ASP A 48 12.08 8.11 0.49
CA ASP A 48 12.78 7.09 -0.30
C ASP A 48 11.92 6.51 -1.43
N SER A 49 10.62 6.87 -1.48
CA SER A 49 9.70 6.42 -2.52
C SER A 49 9.58 7.42 -3.66
N PHE A 50 9.52 6.92 -4.90
CA PHE A 50 9.29 7.73 -6.10
C PHE A 50 7.85 7.57 -6.56
N LEU A 51 7.07 8.66 -6.51
CA LEU A 51 5.71 8.70 -7.04
C LEU A 51 5.69 9.32 -8.45
N GLU A 52 5.50 8.48 -9.47
CA GLU A 52 5.33 8.94 -10.85
C GLU A 52 3.95 9.60 -11.02
N ARG A 53 3.92 10.85 -11.49
CA ARG A 53 2.69 11.61 -11.70
C ARG A 53 2.43 11.83 -13.19
N ARG A 54 2.00 10.78 -13.88
CA ARG A 54 1.60 10.89 -15.29
C ARG A 54 0.22 11.51 -15.44
N ARG A 55 0.10 12.42 -16.39
CA ARG A 55 -1.15 13.07 -16.83
C ARG A 55 -1.75 12.27 -17.98
N SER A 56 -3.06 12.43 -18.18
CA SER A 56 -3.78 11.68 -19.22
C SER A 56 -3.29 11.99 -20.64
N ASP A 57 -2.77 13.18 -20.89
CA ASP A 57 -2.15 13.61 -22.15
C ASP A 57 -0.74 13.05 -22.38
N GLU A 58 -0.11 12.49 -21.34
CA GLU A 58 1.18 11.79 -21.43
C GLU A 58 1.02 10.28 -21.75
N THR A 59 -0.21 9.84 -22.03
CA THR A 59 -0.49 8.47 -22.46
C THR A 59 -0.19 8.31 -23.96
N VAL A 60 0.61 7.29 -24.30
CA VAL A 60 0.83 6.90 -25.69
C VAL A 60 -0.43 6.19 -26.20
N TYR A 61 -1.01 6.66 -27.30
CA TYR A 61 -2.08 5.91 -27.97
C TYR A 61 -1.50 4.59 -28.48
N PRO A 62 -2.16 3.44 -28.27
CA PRO A 62 -1.72 2.20 -28.88
C PRO A 62 -1.74 2.37 -30.40
N ASP A 63 -0.60 2.13 -31.06
CA ASP A 63 -0.53 2.10 -32.52
C ASP A 63 -1.51 1.04 -33.02
N ASN A 64 -2.62 1.48 -33.62
CA ASN A 64 -3.49 0.62 -34.42
C ASN A 64 -2.71 0.27 -35.70
N ASN A 65 -1.77 -0.67 -35.59
CA ASN A 65 -1.05 -1.23 -36.73
C ASN A 65 -1.83 -2.44 -37.26
N PRO A 66 -2.66 -2.31 -38.32
CA PRO A 66 -3.16 -3.49 -39.02
C PRO A 66 -1.97 -4.18 -39.69
N ARG A 67 -1.77 -5.46 -39.33
CA ARG A 67 -0.70 -6.31 -39.84
C ARG A 67 -0.74 -6.48 -41.36
#